data_AF-A0A6I2GYR7-F1
#
_entry.id   AF-A0A6I2GYR7-F1
#
_cell.length_a   1.000
_cell.length_b   1.000
_cell.length_c   1.000
_cell.angle_alpha   90.00
_cell.angle_beta   90.00
_cell.angle_gamma   90.00
#
_symmetry.space_group_name_H-M   'P 1'
#
loop_
_entity.id
_entity.type
_entity.pdbx_description
1 polymer ?
#
loop_
_entity_poly.entity_id
_entity_poly.type
_entity_poly.pdbx_seq_one_letter_code
_entity_poly.pdbx_strand_id
1 'polypeptide(L)'
;MIAANLELDVDFLVNRKLQRNTEKYPAKPNALEVSADLELEDKIVAYRAARNWALWDNAKDVAIAIAVEAARLLEVYQWREPEEVLANAESAEELKDELADVIIYGYVLAQSLNLNVDELIDRKLEKNNLKYPVKKSRDNKEKYNDL
;
A
#
# COMPACT_ATOMS: atom_id res chain seq x y z
N MET A 1 -35.93 8.87 -30.59
CA MET A 1 -34.66 8.72 -29.85
C MET A 1 -34.87 9.29 -28.45
N ILE A 2 -35.02 8.43 -27.45
CA ILE A 2 -35.11 8.86 -26.04
C ILE A 2 -33.69 8.78 -25.48
N ALA A 3 -33.07 9.94 -25.25
CA ALA A 3 -31.83 10.02 -24.47
C ALA A 3 -32.21 9.85 -23.00
N ALA A 4 -31.91 8.67 -22.43
CA ALA A 4 -32.04 8.45 -20.99
C ALA A 4 -30.84 9.11 -20.30
N ASN A 5 -31.09 10.22 -19.59
CA ASN A 5 -30.17 10.75 -18.60
C ASN A 5 -30.04 9.71 -17.48
N LEU A 6 -28.94 8.94 -17.47
CA LEU A 6 -28.49 8.25 -16.28
C LEU A 6 -27.79 9.28 -15.39
N GLU A 7 -28.57 9.97 -14.55
CA GLU A 7 -28.02 10.44 -13.28
C GLU A 7 -27.73 9.20 -12.44
N LEU A 8 -26.49 8.72 -12.53
CA LEU A 8 -25.97 7.71 -11.61
C LEU A 8 -25.91 8.35 -10.23
N ASP A 9 -26.93 8.05 -9.42
CA ASP A 9 -27.01 8.44 -8.03
C ASP A 9 -25.74 7.97 -7.29
N VAL A 10 -24.99 8.93 -6.78
CA VAL A 10 -23.74 8.70 -6.03
C VAL A 10 -24.03 7.85 -4.81
N ASP A 11 -25.18 8.03 -4.17
CA ASP A 11 -25.59 7.25 -3.00
C ASP A 11 -25.84 5.79 -3.39
N PHE A 12 -26.41 5.53 -4.57
CA PHE A 12 -26.56 4.17 -5.10
C PHE A 12 -25.21 3.49 -5.37
N LEU A 13 -24.24 4.22 -5.92
CA LEU A 13 -22.89 3.68 -6.17
C LEU A 13 -22.10 3.44 -4.89
N VAL A 14 -22.24 4.30 -3.89
CA VAL A 14 -21.64 4.14 -2.55
C VAL A 14 -22.26 2.95 -1.84
N ASN A 15 -23.59 2.84 -1.81
CA ASN A 15 -24.31 1.73 -1.17
C ASN A 15 -24.00 0.39 -1.82
N ARG A 16 -23.86 0.33 -3.15
CA ARG A 16 -23.49 -0.90 -3.87
C ARG A 16 -22.04 -1.32 -3.60
N LYS A 17 -21.12 -0.38 -3.39
CA LYS A 17 -19.73 -0.69 -2.98
C LYS A 17 -19.68 -1.24 -1.56
N LEU A 18 -20.45 -0.66 -0.64
CA LEU A 18 -20.57 -1.15 0.73
C LEU A 18 -21.11 -2.59 0.78
N GLN A 19 -22.16 -2.88 0.02
CA GLN A 19 -22.74 -4.23 -0.06
C GLN A 19 -21.77 -5.29 -0.63
N ARG A 20 -21.01 -4.96 -1.68
CA ARG A 20 -19.98 -5.86 -2.22
C ARG A 20 -18.86 -6.15 -1.22
N ASN A 21 -18.48 -5.16 -0.42
CA ASN A 21 -17.42 -5.32 0.58
C ASN A 21 -17.88 -6.24 1.73
N THR A 22 -19.16 -6.12 2.15
CA THR A 22 -19.75 -6.99 3.18
C THR A 22 -20.01 -8.43 2.71
N GLU A 23 -20.24 -8.67 1.42
CA GLU A 23 -20.42 -10.03 0.88
C GLU A 23 -19.09 -10.77 0.68
N LYS A 24 -18.02 -10.06 0.29
CA LYS A 24 -16.69 -10.65 0.11
C LYS A 24 -15.95 -10.82 1.44
N TYR A 25 -16.20 -9.94 2.40
CA TYR A 25 -15.67 -10.01 3.76
C TYR A 25 -16.83 -9.84 4.75
N PRO A 26 -17.63 -10.90 5.00
CA PRO A 26 -18.64 -10.84 6.05
C PRO A 26 -17.92 -10.50 7.35
N ALA A 27 -18.40 -9.49 8.07
CA ALA A 27 -17.92 -9.19 9.42
C ALA A 27 -18.10 -10.48 10.25
N LYS A 28 -17.03 -11.25 10.43
CA LYS A 28 -17.08 -12.47 11.22
C LYS A 28 -17.23 -12.05 12.68
N PRO A 29 -18.19 -12.64 13.43
CA PRO A 29 -18.28 -12.42 14.86
C PRO A 29 -17.06 -13.04 15.55
N ASN A 30 -16.46 -12.25 16.43
CA ASN A 30 -15.25 -12.48 17.23
C ASN A 30 -13.92 -12.55 16.47
N ALA A 31 -13.01 -11.72 16.96
CA ALA A 31 -11.59 -11.66 16.62
C ALA A 31 -11.03 -13.07 16.39
N LEU A 32 -10.65 -13.35 15.16
CA LEU A 32 -9.77 -14.46 14.85
C LEU A 32 -8.50 -14.26 15.69
N GLU A 33 -8.20 -15.22 16.55
CA GLU A 33 -6.85 -15.38 17.09
C GLU A 33 -5.89 -15.28 15.90
N VAL A 34 -5.03 -14.27 15.90
CA VAL A 34 -4.02 -14.10 14.85
C VAL A 34 -3.06 -15.27 14.98
N SER A 35 -3.31 -16.36 14.24
CA SER A 35 -2.46 -17.54 14.26
C SER A 35 -1.11 -17.19 13.63
N ALA A 36 -0.04 -17.76 14.18
CA ALA A 36 1.33 -17.49 13.74
C ALA A 36 1.58 -17.80 12.24
N ASP A 37 0.75 -18.68 11.67
CA ASP A 37 0.92 -19.31 10.36
C ASP A 37 0.29 -18.54 9.18
N LEU A 38 -0.30 -17.37 9.41
CA LEU A 38 -0.83 -16.54 8.31
C LEU A 38 0.30 -15.93 7.48
N GLU A 39 0.10 -15.89 6.18
CA GLU A 39 0.91 -15.08 5.26
C GLU A 39 0.82 -13.60 5.63
N LEU A 40 1.85 -12.82 5.28
CA LEU A 40 1.98 -11.42 5.73
C LEU A 40 0.78 -10.56 5.31
N GLU A 41 0.28 -10.73 4.08
CA GLU A 41 -0.90 -10.03 3.59
C GLU A 41 -2.13 -10.30 4.48
N ASP A 42 -2.38 -11.57 4.79
CA ASP A 42 -3.52 -11.98 5.62
C ASP A 42 -3.43 -11.43 7.05
N LYS A 43 -2.22 -11.32 7.61
CA LYS A 43 -2.01 -10.67 8.92
C LYS A 43 -2.43 -9.20 8.90
N ILE A 44 -2.07 -8.46 7.85
CA ILE A 44 -2.45 -7.05 7.68
C ILE A 44 -3.98 -6.93 7.55
N VAL A 45 -4.59 -7.78 6.73
CA VAL A 45 -6.05 -7.79 6.53
C VAL A 45 -6.77 -8.09 7.84
N ALA A 46 -6.36 -9.13 8.56
CA ALA A 46 -6.97 -9.51 9.83
C ALA A 46 -6.86 -8.39 10.87
N TYR A 47 -5.69 -7.74 10.96
CA TYR A 47 -5.46 -6.62 11.88
C TYR A 47 -6.42 -5.46 11.65
N ARG A 48 -6.68 -5.11 10.38
CA ARG A 48 -7.61 -4.03 9.99
C ARG A 48 -9.06 -4.44 10.19
N ALA A 49 -9.41 -5.68 9.80
CA ALA A 49 -10.75 -6.22 9.92
C ALA A 49 -11.20 -6.27 11.39
N ALA A 50 -10.31 -6.64 12.31
CA ALA A 50 -10.57 -6.65 13.76
C ALA A 50 -10.96 -5.26 14.31
N ARG A 51 -10.63 -4.18 13.60
CA ARG A 51 -10.95 -2.79 13.97
C ARG A 51 -12.04 -2.19 13.08
N ASN A 52 -12.64 -3.00 12.20
CA ASN A 52 -13.63 -2.57 11.23
C ASN A 52 -13.14 -1.43 10.30
N TRP A 53 -11.83 -1.35 10.06
CA TRP A 53 -11.23 -0.24 9.33
C TRP A 53 -11.50 -0.27 7.82
N ALA A 54 -11.92 -1.42 7.28
CA ALA A 54 -12.29 -1.61 5.88
C ALA A 54 -13.44 -0.67 5.41
N LEU A 55 -14.20 -0.07 6.33
CA LEU A 55 -15.25 0.91 6.01
C LEU A 55 -14.69 2.25 5.50
N TRP A 56 -13.45 2.58 5.85
CA TRP A 56 -12.80 3.84 5.48
C TRP A 56 -11.69 3.65 4.41
N ASP A 57 -11.52 2.43 3.91
CA ASP A 57 -10.49 2.04 2.93
C ASP A 57 -10.89 2.37 1.48
N ASN A 58 -11.30 3.62 1.22
CA ASN A 58 -11.32 4.05 -0.19
C ASN A 58 -9.89 4.27 -0.68
N ALA A 59 -9.60 3.84 -1.92
CA ALA A 59 -8.24 3.85 -2.47
C ALA A 59 -7.57 5.23 -2.46
N LYS A 60 -8.34 6.32 -2.50
CA LYS A 60 -7.83 7.69 -2.41
C LYS A 60 -7.26 7.96 -1.02
N ASP A 61 -8.00 7.62 0.03
CA ASP A 61 -7.55 7.87 1.41
C ASP A 61 -6.38 6.95 1.79
N VAL A 62 -6.35 5.71 1.31
CA VAL A 62 -5.18 4.82 1.48
C VAL A 62 -3.96 5.37 0.75
N ALA A 63 -4.12 5.91 -0.47
CA ALA A 63 -3.02 6.54 -1.19
C ALA A 63 -2.49 7.80 -0.48
N ILE A 64 -3.37 8.57 0.19
CA ILE A 64 -2.97 9.69 1.04
C ILE A 64 -2.16 9.17 2.24
N ALA A 65 -2.60 8.08 2.89
CA ALA A 65 -1.86 7.48 3.99
C ALA A 65 -0.45 7.08 3.56
N ILE A 66 -0.28 6.41 2.42
CA ILE A 66 1.06 6.09 1.86
C ILE A 66 1.93 7.34 1.74
N ALA A 67 1.38 8.45 1.24
CA ALA A 67 2.12 9.70 1.08
C ALA A 67 2.53 10.31 2.44
N VAL A 68 1.68 10.20 3.46
CA VAL A 68 1.98 10.66 4.82
C VAL A 68 3.11 9.83 5.43
N GLU A 69 3.02 8.50 5.39
CA GLU A 69 4.05 7.63 5.99
C GLU A 69 5.37 7.71 5.22
N ALA A 70 5.32 7.92 3.90
CA ALA A 70 6.54 8.20 3.12
C ALA A 70 7.19 9.53 3.53
N ALA A 71 6.39 10.53 3.93
CA ALA A 71 6.90 11.80 4.44
C ALA A 71 7.50 11.65 5.86
N ARG A 72 6.91 10.81 6.72
CA ARG A 72 7.50 10.47 8.03
C ARG A 72 8.79 9.71 7.90
N LEU A 73 8.85 8.73 6.99
CA LEU A 73 10.10 8.02 6.66
C LEU A 73 11.19 9.01 6.21
N LEU A 74 10.82 10.05 5.46
CA LEU A 74 11.75 11.12 5.09
C LEU A 74 12.14 11.99 6.29
N GLU A 75 11.23 12.25 7.21
CA GLU A 75 11.47 13.02 8.44
C GLU A 75 12.52 12.36 9.35
N VAL A 76 12.63 11.02 9.31
CA VAL A 76 13.70 10.30 10.02
C VAL A 76 15.10 10.74 9.55
N TYR A 77 15.26 11.21 8.31
CA TYR A 77 16.53 11.74 7.81
C TYR A 77 16.61 13.28 7.87
N GLN A 78 15.57 13.95 8.38
CA GLN A 78 15.57 15.41 8.41
C GLN A 78 16.71 15.91 9.32
N TRP A 79 17.60 16.71 8.75
CA TRP A 79 18.75 17.32 9.43
C TRP A 79 19.81 16.34 9.96
N ARG A 80 19.80 15.09 9.49
CA ARG A 80 20.69 14.01 9.95
C ARG A 80 21.37 13.34 8.76
N GLU A 81 22.64 12.97 8.90
CA GLU A 81 23.30 12.09 7.93
C GLU A 81 22.83 10.63 8.12
N PRO A 82 22.84 9.79 7.07
CA PRO A 82 22.33 8.42 7.15
C PRO A 82 23.00 7.57 8.23
N GLU A 83 24.30 7.74 8.44
CA GLU A 83 25.06 7.01 9.45
C GLU A 83 24.65 7.39 10.88
N GLU A 84 24.25 8.64 11.11
CA GLU A 84 23.77 9.13 12.40
C GLU A 84 22.43 8.51 12.78
N VAL A 85 21.52 8.40 11.81
CA VAL A 85 20.22 7.74 11.99
C VAL A 85 20.38 6.28 12.40
N LEU A 86 21.30 5.56 11.76
CA LEU A 86 21.52 4.13 12.02
C LEU A 86 22.33 3.85 13.29
N ALA A 87 23.19 4.80 13.71
CA ALA A 87 24.00 4.66 14.92
C ALA A 87 23.20 4.91 16.21
N ASN A 88 22.08 5.64 16.13
CA ASN A 88 21.19 5.89 17.24
C ASN A 88 20.02 4.90 17.24
N ALA A 89 19.82 4.18 18.35
CA ALA A 89 18.82 3.12 18.45
C ALA A 89 17.38 3.63 18.30
N GLU A 90 17.06 4.82 18.81
CA GLU A 90 15.71 5.39 18.72
C GLU A 90 15.37 5.73 17.27
N SER A 91 16.23 6.48 16.58
CA SER A 91 15.98 6.81 15.17
C SER A 91 16.05 5.61 14.23
N ALA A 92 16.84 4.59 14.58
CA ALA A 92 16.87 3.34 13.82
C ALA A 92 15.58 2.53 13.98
N GLU A 93 14.91 2.57 15.13
CA GLU A 93 13.58 1.99 15.29
C GLU A 93 12.50 2.83 14.59
N GLU A 94 12.53 4.16 14.72
CA GLU A 94 11.63 5.06 13.95
C GLU A 94 11.72 4.78 12.45
N LEU A 95 12.93 4.63 11.90
CA LEU A 95 13.15 4.27 10.50
C LEU A 95 12.39 2.99 10.11
N LYS A 96 12.47 1.95 10.95
CA LYS A 96 11.86 0.65 10.68
C LYS A 96 10.35 0.74 10.73
N ASP A 97 9.81 1.45 11.72
CA ASP A 97 8.37 1.64 11.88
C ASP A 97 7.79 2.40 10.68
N GLU A 98 8.38 3.53 10.30
CA GLU A 98 7.87 4.34 9.18
C GLU A 98 8.04 3.62 7.83
N LEU A 99 9.12 2.85 7.65
CA LEU A 99 9.28 2.01 6.47
C LEU A 99 8.23 0.89 6.44
N ALA A 100 7.95 0.26 7.57
CA ALA A 100 6.93 -0.77 7.69
C ALA A 100 5.54 -0.20 7.37
N ASP A 101 5.23 1.00 7.85
CA ASP A 101 3.95 1.66 7.59
C ASP A 101 3.73 1.97 6.09
N VAL A 102 4.77 2.44 5.38
CA VAL A 102 4.72 2.61 3.91
C VAL A 102 4.38 1.29 3.21
N ILE A 103 5.02 0.19 3.62
CA ILE A 103 4.81 -1.14 3.06
C ILE A 103 3.40 -1.65 3.37
N ILE A 104 2.96 -1.53 4.63
CA ILE A 104 1.63 -1.95 5.09
C ILE A 104 0.55 -1.24 4.28
N TYR A 105 0.60 0.08 4.14
CA TYR A 105 -0.41 0.80 3.35
C TYR A 105 -0.31 0.48 1.85
N GLY A 106 0.87 0.11 1.34
CA GLY A 106 1.02 -0.47 0.00
C GLY A 106 0.20 -1.75 -0.19
N TYR A 107 0.30 -2.69 0.75
CA TYR A 107 -0.52 -3.91 0.76
C TYR A 107 -2.01 -3.60 0.90
N VAL A 108 -2.39 -2.69 1.80
CA VAL A 108 -3.80 -2.26 1.96
C VAL A 108 -4.35 -1.68 0.67
N LEU A 109 -3.58 -0.86 -0.04
CA LEU A 109 -4.01 -0.27 -1.30
C LEU A 109 -4.20 -1.35 -2.37
N ALA A 110 -3.24 -2.27 -2.51
CA ALA A 110 -3.34 -3.38 -3.44
C ALA A 110 -4.59 -4.24 -3.16
N GLN A 111 -4.84 -4.56 -1.89
CA GLN A 111 -6.03 -5.29 -1.47
C GLN A 111 -7.32 -4.52 -1.82
N SER A 112 -7.39 -3.22 -1.52
CA SER A 112 -8.56 -2.37 -1.81
C SER A 112 -8.90 -2.30 -3.31
N LEU A 113 -7.88 -2.47 -4.16
CA LEU A 113 -7.97 -2.49 -5.62
C LEU A 113 -8.08 -3.91 -6.20
N ASN A 114 -8.07 -4.94 -5.34
CA ASN A 114 -8.06 -6.35 -5.71
C ASN A 114 -6.89 -6.70 -6.66
N LEU A 115 -5.69 -6.26 -6.30
CA LEU A 115 -4.44 -6.53 -7.00
C LEU A 115 -3.60 -7.53 -6.21
N ASN A 116 -2.98 -8.49 -6.89
CA ASN A 116 -1.95 -9.33 -6.30
C ASN A 116 -0.62 -8.57 -6.29
N VAL A 117 0.05 -8.50 -5.14
CA VAL A 117 1.27 -7.69 -4.95
C VAL A 117 2.46 -8.29 -5.70
N ASP A 118 2.63 -9.61 -5.65
CA ASP A 118 3.71 -10.31 -6.35
C ASP A 118 3.65 -10.05 -7.86
N GLU A 119 2.49 -10.24 -8.48
CA GLU A 119 2.27 -9.95 -9.91
C GLU A 119 2.54 -8.47 -10.25
N LEU A 120 2.19 -7.55 -9.35
CA LEU A 120 2.41 -6.12 -9.54
C LEU A 120 3.89 -5.77 -9.55
N ILE A 121 4.65 -6.37 -8.63
CA ILE A 121 6.09 -6.21 -8.49
C ILE A 121 6.81 -6.86 -9.67
N ASP A 122 6.51 -8.11 -10.01
CA ASP A 122 7.15 -8.85 -11.10
C ASP A 122 7.03 -8.09 -12.42
N ARG A 123 5.81 -7.68 -12.79
CA ARG A 123 5.55 -6.87 -13.98
C ARG A 123 6.33 -5.54 -13.95
N LYS A 124 6.52 -4.94 -12.79
CA LYS A 124 7.26 -3.67 -12.66
C LYS A 124 8.78 -3.90 -12.79
N LEU A 125 9.31 -5.00 -12.25
CA LEU A 125 10.71 -5.40 -12.40
C LEU A 125 11.04 -5.70 -13.86
N GLU A 126 10.19 -6.42 -14.58
CA GLU A 126 10.35 -6.65 -16.03
C GLU A 126 10.45 -5.33 -16.81
N LYS A 127 9.53 -4.39 -16.54
CA LYS A 127 9.57 -3.05 -17.16
C LYS A 127 10.84 -2.28 -16.80
N ASN A 128 11.31 -2.40 -15.56
CA ASN A 128 12.53 -1.74 -15.11
C ASN A 128 13.77 -2.37 -15.78
N ASN A 129 13.80 -3.68 -16.00
CA ASN A 129 14.89 -4.37 -16.71
C ASN A 129 15.02 -3.92 -18.17
N LEU A 130 13.90 -3.67 -18.84
CA LEU A 130 13.89 -3.09 -20.19
C LEU A 130 14.40 -1.64 -20.18
N LYS A 131 14.06 -0.88 -19.14
CA LYS A 131 14.39 0.53 -18.98
C LYS A 131 15.83 0.77 -18.53
N TYR A 132 16.39 -0.13 -17.73
CA TYR A 132 17.74 -0.08 -17.18
C TYR A 132 18.48 -1.40 -17.46
N PRO A 133 18.89 -1.67 -18.72
CA PRO A 133 19.61 -2.89 -19.04
C PRO A 133 20.95 -2.96 -18.31
N VAL A 134 21.30 -4.11 -17.73
CA VAL A 134 22.55 -4.31 -16.96
C VAL A 134 23.79 -3.82 -17.71
N LYS A 135 23.86 -4.07 -19.03
CA LYS A 135 24.99 -3.66 -19.87
C LYS A 135 25.21 -2.13 -19.92
N LYS A 136 24.19 -1.34 -19.64
CA LYS A 136 24.24 0.13 -19.67
C LYS A 136 24.20 0.75 -18.26
N SER A 137 23.47 0.12 -17.35
CA SER A 137 23.13 0.71 -16.04
C SER A 137 24.02 0.23 -14.90
N ARG A 138 24.83 -0.81 -15.08
CA ARG A 138 25.72 -1.30 -14.02
C ARG A 138 26.70 -0.19 -13.63
N ASP A 139 26.79 0.08 -12.32
CA ASP A 139 27.64 1.12 -11.73
C ASP A 139 27.38 2.53 -12.27
N ASN A 140 26.20 2.74 -12.88
CA ASN A 140 25.78 3.99 -13.48
C ASN A 140 24.43 4.45 -12.90
N LYS A 141 24.43 5.60 -12.23
CA LYS A 141 23.25 6.20 -11.60
C LYS A 141 22.43 7.08 -12.55
N GLU A 142 22.92 7.30 -13.78
CA GLU A 142 22.24 8.12 -14.76
C GLU A 142 20.85 7.56 -15.10
N LYS A 143 19.93 8.48 -15.38
CA LYS A 143 18.57 8.10 -15.72
C LYS A 143 18.58 7.41 -17.08
N TYR A 144 17.62 6.52 -17.32
CA TYR A 144 17.53 5.73 -18.56
C TYR A 144 17.58 6.52 -19.89
N ASN A 145 17.23 7.81 -19.87
CA ASN A 145 17.33 8.67 -21.05
C ASN A 145 18.77 9.12 -21.35
N ASP A 146 19.67 8.93 -20.38
CA ASP A 146 21.05 9.40 -20.34
C ASP A 146 22.04 8.20 -20.26
N LEU A 147 21.57 6.97 -20.52
CA LEU A 147 22.33 5.70 -20.51
C LEU A 147 22.94 5.26 -21.86
#